data_AF-A0A969YLF5-F1
#
_entry.id   AF-A0A969YLF5-F1
#
_cell.length_a   1.000
_cell.length_b   1.000
_cell.length_c   1.000
_cell.angle_alpha   90.00
_cell.angle_beta   90.00
_cell.angle_gamma   90.00
#
_symmetry.space_group_name_H-M   'P 1'
#
loop_
_entity.id
_entity.type
_entity.pdbx_description
1 polymer ?
#
loop_
_entity_poly.entity_id
_entity_poly.type
_entity_poly.pdbx_seq_one_letter_code
_entity_poly.pdbx_strand_id
1 'polypeptide(L)'
;NLDPGRLADDAFLRRIRNKVHVPAIEPSDFDKVFRRLLQGRGLQCDPEIFDYLRRLCIAHSGRKDLRACYPLDLLDIVASISAYEERPVEISKTMLQRAAALYFSRRMAEN
;
A
#
# COMPACT_ATOMS: atom_id res chain seq x y z
N ASN A 1 -9.87 -20.90 -6.77
CA ASN A 1 -9.99 -19.47 -6.41
C ASN A 1 -11.45 -19.11 -6.29
N LEU A 2 -11.91 -18.74 -5.09
CA LEU A 2 -13.27 -18.26 -4.85
C LEU A 2 -13.38 -16.78 -5.26
N ASP A 3 -14.55 -16.39 -5.73
CA ASP A 3 -14.90 -14.99 -5.98
C ASP A 3 -14.89 -14.21 -4.64
N PRO A 4 -14.11 -13.12 -4.51
CA PRO A 4 -14.08 -12.28 -3.31
C PRO A 4 -15.46 -11.79 -2.86
N GLY A 5 -16.41 -11.60 -3.80
CA GLY A 5 -17.78 -11.19 -3.49
C GLY A 5 -18.61 -12.27 -2.79
N ARG A 6 -18.16 -13.53 -2.81
CA ARG A 6 -18.82 -14.68 -2.16
C ARG A 6 -18.04 -15.18 -0.94
N LEU A 7 -16.98 -14.48 -0.54
CA LEU A 7 -16.09 -14.91 0.55
C LEU A 7 -16.75 -14.84 1.93
N ALA A 8 -17.79 -14.01 2.08
CA ALA A 8 -18.54 -13.85 3.31
C ALA A 8 -20.04 -13.82 3.00
N ASP A 9 -20.76 -14.86 3.38
CA ASP A 9 -22.22 -14.85 3.41
C ASP A 9 -22.76 -14.17 4.68
N ASP A 10 -24.06 -13.88 4.71
CA ASP A 10 -24.71 -13.27 5.88
C ASP A 10 -24.52 -14.11 7.15
N ALA A 11 -24.45 -15.43 7.01
CA ALA A 11 -24.23 -16.35 8.13
C ALA A 11 -22.82 -16.22 8.72
N PHE A 12 -21.80 -15.95 7.90
CA PHE A 12 -20.42 -15.68 8.29
C PHE A 12 -20.32 -14.32 8.99
N LEU A 13 -20.94 -13.27 8.43
CA LEU A 13 -20.87 -11.92 8.99
C LEU A 13 -21.57 -11.77 10.36
N ARG A 14 -22.52 -12.64 10.70
CA ARG A 14 -23.15 -12.71 12.04
C ARG A 14 -22.20 -13.25 13.12
N ARG A 15 -21.19 -14.04 12.74
CA ARG A 15 -20.21 -14.62 13.66
C ARG A 15 -19.05 -13.66 13.98
N ILE A 16 -18.89 -12.60 13.18
CA ILE A 16 -17.94 -11.50 13.46
C ILE A 16 -18.61 -10.53 14.43
N ARG A 17 -18.31 -10.69 15.72
CA ARG A 17 -18.85 -9.84 16.80
C ARG A 17 -18.44 -8.37 16.67
N ASN A 18 -17.17 -8.13 16.31
CA ASN A 18 -16.61 -6.79 16.22
C ASN A 18 -16.33 -6.42 14.76
N LYS A 19 -17.02 -5.40 14.27
CA LYS A 19 -16.83 -4.85 12.91
C LYS A 19 -16.16 -3.48 13.06
N VAL A 20 -14.84 -3.45 12.90
CA VAL A 20 -14.06 -2.22 13.00
C VAL A 20 -13.99 -1.59 11.61
N HIS A 21 -14.58 -0.40 11.48
CA HIS A 21 -14.43 0.39 10.27
C HIS A 21 -13.09 1.13 10.28
N VAL A 22 -12.29 0.95 9.22
CA VAL A 22 -11.04 1.69 9.03
C VAL A 22 -11.26 2.72 7.92
N PRO A 23 -11.33 4.03 8.26
CA PRO A 23 -11.60 5.07 7.28
C PRO A 23 -10.40 5.32 6.36
N ALA A 24 -10.61 6.18 5.36
CA ALA A 24 -9.51 6.84 4.67
C ALA A 24 -8.71 7.72 5.66
N ILE A 25 -7.46 8.01 5.33
CA ILE A 25 -6.62 8.91 6.13
C ILE A 25 -6.26 10.17 5.36
N GLU A 26 -6.09 11.26 6.10
CA GLU A 26 -5.65 12.54 5.54
C GLU A 26 -4.19 12.46 5.05
N PRO A 27 -3.80 13.27 4.04
CA PRO A 27 -2.43 13.31 3.54
C PRO A 27 -1.37 13.52 4.62
N SER A 28 -1.66 14.36 5.62
CA SER A 28 -0.73 14.64 6.71
C SER A 28 -0.49 13.45 7.64
N ASP A 29 -1.51 12.62 7.87
CA ASP A 29 -1.40 11.40 8.66
C ASP A 29 -0.73 10.28 7.86
N PHE A 30 -0.99 10.20 6.56
CA PHE A 30 -0.27 9.32 5.64
C PHE A 30 1.25 9.58 5.70
N ASP A 31 1.64 10.86 5.70
CA ASP A 31 3.05 11.25 5.79
C ASP A 31 3.66 10.92 7.16
N LYS A 32 2.90 11.05 8.25
CA LYS A 32 3.35 10.64 9.59
C LYS A 32 3.60 9.14 9.65
N VAL A 33 2.69 8.34 9.08
CA VAL A 33 2.85 6.87 8.99
C VAL A 33 4.10 6.54 8.19
N PHE A 34 4.24 7.09 6.99
CA PHE A 34 5.38 6.82 6.12
C PHE A 34 6.71 7.21 6.78
N ARG A 35 6.78 8.39 7.43
CA ARG A 35 7.97 8.84 8.16
C ARG A 35 8.37 7.88 9.28
N ARG A 36 7.40 7.39 10.07
CA ARG A 36 7.66 6.42 11.16
C ARG A 36 8.20 5.09 10.61
N LEU A 37 7.67 4.64 9.47
CA LEU A 37 8.15 3.43 8.82
C LEU A 37 9.59 3.56 8.32
N LEU A 38 9.92 4.69 7.67
CA LEU A 38 11.30 4.99 7.25
C LEU A 38 12.25 4.99 8.45
N GLN A 39 11.90 5.70 9.52
CA GLN A 39 12.68 5.75 10.76
C GLN A 39 12.88 4.38 11.38
N GLY A 40 11.82 3.57 11.48
CA GLY A 40 11.89 2.22 12.03
C GLY A 40 12.76 1.25 11.20
N ARG A 41 13.00 1.56 9.92
CA ARG A 41 13.87 0.78 9.02
C ARG A 41 15.25 1.40 8.83
N GLY A 42 15.55 2.54 9.46
CA GLY A 42 16.79 3.28 9.23
C GLY A 42 16.92 3.82 7.79
N LEU A 43 15.80 4.04 7.10
CA LEU A 43 15.76 4.53 5.72
C LEU A 43 15.52 6.04 5.68
N GLN A 44 15.99 6.67 4.62
CA GLN A 44 15.78 8.08 4.32
C GLN A 44 15.34 8.23 2.86
N CYS A 45 14.65 9.32 2.56
CA CYS A 45 14.23 9.66 1.21
C CYS A 45 14.07 11.18 1.08
N ASP A 46 14.05 11.67 -0.16
CA ASP A 46 13.83 13.08 -0.42
C ASP A 46 12.41 13.52 0.00
N PRO A 47 12.22 14.78 0.45
CA PRO A 47 10.90 15.29 0.84
C PRO A 47 9.84 15.18 -0.26
N GLU A 48 10.24 15.25 -1.54
CA GLU A 48 9.34 15.11 -2.68
C GLU A 48 8.71 13.71 -2.81
N ILE A 49 9.33 12.69 -2.19
CA ILE A 49 8.86 11.30 -2.24
C ILE A 49 7.52 11.15 -1.50
N PHE A 50 7.28 11.92 -0.45
CA PHE A 50 6.02 11.86 0.31
C PHE A 50 4.82 12.19 -0.60
N ASP A 51 4.95 13.30 -1.31
CA ASP A 51 3.92 13.77 -2.23
C ASP A 51 3.78 12.88 -3.46
N TYR A 52 4.91 12.38 -3.96
CA TYR A 52 4.94 11.39 -5.02
C TYR A 52 4.20 10.11 -4.64
N LEU A 53 4.47 9.55 -3.46
CA LEU A 53 3.88 8.30 -2.97
C LEU A 53 2.36 8.41 -2.84
N ARG A 54 1.85 9.53 -2.31
CA ARG A 54 0.39 9.78 -2.23
C ARG A 54 -0.25 9.77 -3.61
N ARG A 55 0.30 10.53 -4.56
CA ARG A 55 -0.21 10.57 -5.94
C ARG A 55 -0.17 9.20 -6.59
N LEU A 56 0.91 8.44 -6.38
CA LEU A 56 1.06 7.10 -6.92
C LEU A 56 -0.02 6.16 -6.37
N CYS A 57 -0.29 6.18 -5.06
CA CYS A 57 -1.34 5.38 -4.45
C CYS A 57 -2.74 5.72 -5.00
N ILE A 58 -3.05 7.01 -5.14
CA ILE A 58 -4.34 7.47 -5.69
C ILE A 58 -4.49 7.02 -7.15
N ALA A 59 -3.45 7.19 -7.96
CA ALA A 59 -3.47 6.81 -9.38
C ALA A 59 -3.66 5.30 -9.58
N HIS A 60 -2.98 4.47 -8.79
CA HIS A 60 -3.01 3.02 -8.97
C HIS A 60 -4.18 2.32 -8.26
N SER A 61 -4.67 2.85 -7.13
CA SER A 61 -5.77 2.22 -6.38
C SER A 61 -7.13 2.32 -7.07
N GLY A 62 -7.28 3.23 -8.05
CA GLY A 62 -8.58 3.56 -8.66
C GLY A 62 -9.54 4.25 -7.71
N ARG A 63 -9.06 4.73 -6.55
CA ARG A 63 -9.80 5.45 -5.53
C ARG A 63 -9.15 6.80 -5.27
N LYS A 64 -9.94 7.79 -4.88
CA LYS A 64 -9.42 9.12 -4.47
C LYS A 64 -8.82 9.12 -3.07
N ASP A 65 -9.05 8.05 -2.31
CA ASP A 65 -8.75 7.97 -0.88
C ASP A 65 -7.39 7.32 -0.60
N LEU A 66 -6.70 7.80 0.44
CA LEU A 66 -5.51 7.15 0.98
C LEU A 66 -5.87 6.17 2.09
N ARG A 67 -5.18 5.03 2.13
CA ARG A 67 -5.30 4.03 3.20
C ARG A 67 -4.01 3.94 4.00
N ALA A 68 -4.14 3.74 5.31
CA ALA A 68 -3.01 3.65 6.23
C ALA A 68 -2.07 2.47 5.95
N CYS A 69 -2.54 1.42 5.27
CA CYS A 69 -1.72 0.26 4.92
C CYS A 69 -0.78 0.51 3.73
N TYR A 70 -1.13 1.40 2.79
CA TYR A 70 -0.36 1.56 1.55
C TYR A 70 1.13 1.84 1.75
N PRO A 71 1.56 2.74 2.67
CA PRO A 71 2.98 2.99 2.89
C PRO A 71 3.74 1.74 3.33
N LEU A 72 3.16 0.94 4.22
CA LEU A 72 3.80 -0.27 4.75
C LEU A 72 3.92 -1.33 3.65
N ASP A 73 2.80 -1.62 2.99
CA ASP A 73 2.74 -2.66 1.97
C ASP A 73 3.70 -2.35 0.80
N LEU A 74 3.77 -1.09 0.38
CA LEU A 74 4.71 -0.67 -0.67
C LEU A 74 6.16 -0.77 -0.21
N LEU A 75 6.48 -0.38 1.03
CA LEU A 75 7.84 -0.53 1.57
C LEU A 75 8.27 -1.99 1.70
N ASP A 76 7.35 -2.91 2.02
CA ASP A 76 7.64 -4.34 2.08
C ASP A 76 7.94 -4.92 0.70
N ILE A 77 7.23 -4.46 -0.32
CA ILE A 77 7.52 -4.85 -1.70
C ILE A 77 8.86 -4.26 -2.16
N VAL A 78 9.16 -2.99 -1.83
CA VAL A 78 10.46 -2.38 -2.12
C VAL A 78 11.59 -3.22 -1.48
N ALA A 79 11.45 -3.58 -0.20
CA ALA A 79 12.44 -4.41 0.49
C ALA A 79 12.59 -5.79 -0.16
N SER A 80 11.48 -6.40 -0.60
CA SER A 80 11.47 -7.69 -1.29
C SER A 80 12.18 -7.62 -2.65
N ILE A 81 11.94 -6.56 -3.42
CA ILE A 81 12.63 -6.33 -4.71
C ILE A 81 14.14 -6.18 -4.46
N SER A 82 14.54 -5.33 -3.52
CA SER A 82 15.95 -5.10 -3.18
C SER A 82 16.64 -6.39 -2.72
N ALA A 83 15.99 -7.18 -1.88
CA ALA A 83 16.52 -8.46 -1.42
C ALA A 83 16.70 -9.46 -2.58
N TYR A 84 15.72 -9.55 -3.48
CA TYR A 84 15.79 -10.42 -4.66
C TYR A 84 16.89 -9.99 -5.64
N GLU A 85 17.11 -8.69 -5.81
CA GLU A 85 18.16 -8.14 -6.68
C GLU A 85 19.54 -8.09 -6.02
N GLU A 86 19.68 -8.54 -4.78
CA GLU A 86 20.91 -8.46 -3.98
C GLU A 86 21.46 -7.02 -3.87
N ARG A 87 20.55 -6.04 -3.72
CA ARG A 87 20.89 -4.61 -3.62
C ARG A 87 20.41 -4.02 -2.30
N PRO A 88 21.06 -2.93 -1.82
CA PRO A 88 20.54 -2.16 -0.71
C PRO A 88 19.11 -1.66 -0.95
N VAL A 89 18.37 -1.46 0.14
CA VAL A 89 17.03 -0.85 0.08
C VAL A 89 17.18 0.64 -0.17
N GLU A 90 16.61 1.11 -1.29
CA GLU A 90 16.60 2.52 -1.67
C GLU A 90 15.17 2.98 -1.96
N ILE A 91 14.81 4.15 -1.45
CA ILE A 91 13.50 4.75 -1.68
C ILE A 91 13.62 5.81 -2.79
N SER A 92 13.29 5.40 -4.02
CA SER A 92 13.27 6.27 -5.19
C SER A 92 11.90 6.22 -5.90
N LYS A 93 11.61 7.22 -6.74
CA LYS A 93 10.37 7.26 -7.54
C LYS A 93 10.21 5.99 -8.38
N THR A 94 11.28 5.55 -9.05
CA THR A 94 11.30 4.34 -9.87
C THR A 94 11.03 3.08 -9.05
N MET A 95 11.64 2.96 -7.87
CA MET A 95 11.43 1.79 -7.01
C MET A 95 10.00 1.73 -6.48
N LEU A 96 9.44 2.88 -6.09
CA LEU A 96 8.05 2.98 -5.66
C LEU A 96 7.06 2.67 -6.79
N GLN A 97 7.33 3.08 -8.03
CA GLN A 97 6.51 2.69 -9.20
C GLN A 97 6.47 1.19 -9.38
N ARG A 98 7.63 0.52 -9.30
CA ARG A 98 7.72 -0.94 -9.40
C ARG A 98 6.90 -1.61 -8.29
N ALA A 99 7.06 -1.15 -7.05
CA ALA A 99 6.30 -1.67 -5.92
C ALA A 99 4.78 -1.46 -6.09
N ALA A 100 4.35 -0.28 -6.53
CA ALA A 100 2.95 0.04 -6.76
C ALA A 100 2.33 -0.79 -7.89
N ALA A 101 3.08 -1.04 -8.98
CA ALA A 101 2.61 -1.89 -10.07
C ALA A 101 2.34 -3.34 -9.61
N LEU A 102 3.17 -3.87 -8.71
CA LEU A 102 2.98 -5.20 -8.12
C LEU A 102 1.80 -5.20 -7.12
N TYR A 103 1.76 -4.22 -6.21
CA TYR A 103 0.75 -4.13 -5.15
C TYR A 103 -0.67 -3.93 -5.69
N PHE A 104 -0.84 -2.94 -6.57
CA PHE A 104 -2.14 -2.59 -7.15
C PHE A 104 -2.45 -3.39 -8.43
N SER A 105 -1.71 -4.47 -8.68
CA SER A 105 -1.85 -5.28 -9.90
C SER A 105 -3.32 -5.65 -10.12
N ARG A 106 -3.90 -5.08 -11.16
CA ARG A 106 -5.28 -5.32 -11.56
C ARG A 106 -5.31 -6.69 -12.24
N ARG A 107 -6.13 -7.63 -11.75
CA ARG A 107 -6.59 -8.73 -12.61
C ARG A 107 -7.32 -8.07 -13.79
N MET A 108 -6.82 -8.27 -15.00
CA MET A 108 -7.58 -7.92 -16.20
C MET A 108 -8.94 -8.63 -16.07
N ALA A 109 -10.02 -7.86 -16.08
CA ALA A 109 -11.31 -8.44 -16.39
C ALA A 109 -11.22 -8.83 -17.87
N GLU A 110 -11.19 -10.14 -18.13
CA GLU A 110 -11.44 -10.69 -19.45
C GLU A 110 -12.85 -10.22 -19.86
N ASN A 111 -12.92 -9.52 -20.99
CA ASN A 111 -14.19 -9.14 -21.65
C ASN A 111 -14.76 -10.36 -22.37
#